data_AF-A0A428ZFP1-F1
#
_entry.id   AF-A0A428ZFP1-F1
#
_cell.length_a   1.000
_cell.length_b   1.000
_cell.length_c   1.000
_cell.angle_alpha   90.00
_cell.angle_beta   90.00
_cell.angle_gamma   90.00
#
_symmetry.space_group_name_H-M   'P 1'
#
loop_
_entity.id
_entity.type
_entity.pdbx_description
1 polymer ?
#
loop_
_entity_poly.entity_id
_entity_poly.type
_entity_poly.pdbx_seq_one_letter_code
_entity_poly.pdbx_strand_id
1 'polypeptide(L)'
;MHVVYATGTQACRIDGVLYHTWFERNGVRTTTGEANLLLINYSYGSTSNSRIAHQLDVTAFSGWGDAFKGSYSCNARVGYSCTKESGSFTTKPIQPLNQWHTGEAFFDSTATAAGAVGECGTGWNLTFTNPGYTSSTCVVPVFRQFRCDNKTAGRTDPGCVVPWYASAVYYSQAANPDLASHVSRAQASGLPGATFEAPLTRTTDPAVNQTNRDRACGDAPSVTGKSCDEYPVASSKQGLSADGTRRTFDGCGFPGIPAGQGPTGVSVCMITATENSSQGGLHSAMYRSERVLQDDPFRVVVIPYHRRRRITLYTKAPGAGGPSRRHLPAQPAPAKLA
;
A
#
# COMPACT_ATOMS: atom_id res chain seq x y z
N MET A 1 5.93 15.98 2.42
CA MET A 1 4.91 15.14 3.11
C MET A 1 5.22 13.71 2.72
N HIS A 2 5.64 12.86 3.67
CA HIS A 2 6.21 11.55 3.34
C HIS A 2 5.42 10.45 4.06
N VAL A 3 4.61 9.71 3.30
CA VAL A 3 4.13 8.39 3.75
C VAL A 3 5.35 7.50 3.80
N VAL A 4 5.63 6.92 4.97
CA VAL A 4 6.84 6.11 5.19
C VAL A 4 6.58 4.62 4.96
N TYR A 5 5.31 4.22 4.99
CA TYR A 5 4.88 2.84 4.82
C TYR A 5 3.41 2.77 4.41
N ALA A 6 3.05 1.84 3.53
CA ALA A 6 1.66 1.48 3.27
C ALA A 6 1.49 0.04 2.78
N THR A 7 0.28 -0.48 3.00
CA THR A 7 -0.29 -1.67 2.38
C THR A 7 -1.65 -1.30 1.78
N GLY A 8 -2.36 -2.26 1.18
CA GLY A 8 -3.70 -2.03 0.62
C GLY A 8 -4.73 -1.54 1.65
N THR A 9 -4.49 -1.72 2.95
CA THR A 9 -5.42 -1.30 4.02
C THR A 9 -4.76 -0.53 5.15
N GLN A 10 -3.48 -0.18 5.03
CA GLN A 10 -2.74 0.52 6.10
C GLN A 10 -1.85 1.60 5.50
N ALA A 11 -1.70 2.72 6.19
CA ALA A 11 -0.75 3.75 5.82
C ALA A 11 -0.15 4.40 7.06
N CYS A 12 1.12 4.79 6.98
CA CYS A 12 1.86 5.45 8.05
C CYS A 12 2.53 6.72 7.54
N ARG A 13 2.40 7.82 8.27
CA ARG A 13 3.07 9.10 8.02
C ARG A 13 3.75 9.57 9.29
N ILE A 14 4.94 10.13 9.14
CA ILE A 14 5.66 10.77 10.24
C ILE A 14 5.63 12.28 10.02
N ASP A 15 5.25 13.02 11.05
CA ASP A 15 5.22 14.49 11.07
C ASP A 15 6.09 15.02 12.21
N GLY A 16 6.72 16.18 11.99
CA GLY A 16 7.41 16.94 13.04
C GLY A 16 6.54 18.11 13.49
N VAL A 17 6.47 18.34 14.80
CA VAL A 17 5.79 19.51 15.39
C VAL A 17 6.76 20.26 16.30
N LEU A 18 6.83 21.56 16.10
CA LEU A 18 7.65 22.47 16.89
C LEU A 18 6.76 23.29 17.82
N TYR A 19 6.98 23.18 19.14
CA TYR A 19 6.25 23.94 20.15
C TYR A 19 7.15 24.98 20.80
N HIS A 20 6.78 26.27 20.67
CA HIS A 20 7.55 27.40 21.20
C HIS A 20 6.78 28.14 22.29
N THR A 21 7.48 28.46 23.37
CA THR A 21 6.99 29.38 24.41
C THR A 21 7.77 30.69 24.35
N TRP A 22 7.07 31.81 24.48
CA TRP A 22 7.67 33.14 24.48
C TRP A 22 6.80 34.12 25.27
N PHE A 23 7.40 35.22 25.72
CA PHE A 23 6.66 36.38 26.23
C PHE A 23 6.97 37.62 25.39
N GLU A 24 6.05 38.58 25.38
CA GLU A 24 6.30 39.93 24.85
C GLU A 24 6.44 40.91 25.99
N ARG A 25 7.48 41.76 25.94
CA ARG A 25 7.60 42.91 26.82
C ARG A 25 8.05 44.11 25.98
N ASN A 26 7.28 45.20 26.02
CA ASN A 26 7.56 46.43 25.26
C ASN A 26 7.76 46.18 23.75
N GLY A 27 6.96 45.29 23.15
CA GLY A 27 7.07 44.91 21.73
C GLY A 27 8.23 43.98 21.38
N VAL A 28 9.03 43.55 22.36
CA VAL A 28 10.13 42.60 22.17
C VAL A 28 9.68 41.20 22.59
N ARG A 29 9.73 40.25 21.65
CA ARG A 29 9.50 38.83 21.90
C ARG A 29 10.76 38.17 22.44
N THR A 30 10.65 37.49 23.57
CA THR A 30 11.72 36.66 24.14
C THR A 30 11.25 35.22 24.24
N THR A 31 11.94 34.32 23.53
CA THR A 31 11.70 32.87 23.61
C THR A 31 12.13 32.35 24.98
N THR A 32 11.24 31.63 25.64
CA THR A 32 11.47 31.04 26.97
C THR A 32 11.62 29.53 26.92
N GLY A 33 11.35 28.90 25.79
CA GLY A 33 11.51 27.46 25.62
C GLY A 33 11.03 26.96 24.27
N GLU A 34 11.45 25.73 23.97
CA GLU A 34 11.15 25.01 22.74
C GLU A 34 11.00 23.52 23.05
N ALA A 35 10.10 22.83 22.35
CA ALA A 35 10.06 21.37 22.32
C ALA A 35 9.84 20.89 20.88
N ASN A 36 10.65 19.93 20.45
CA ASN A 36 10.51 19.24 19.17
C ASN A 36 9.79 17.91 19.40
N LEU A 37 8.66 17.73 18.72
CA LEU A 37 7.81 16.55 18.82
C LEU A 37 7.81 15.79 17.51
N LEU A 38 7.79 14.46 17.63
CA LEU A 38 7.59 13.52 16.55
C LEU A 38 6.20 12.91 16.69
N LEU A 39 5.45 12.90 15.58
CA LEU A 39 4.13 12.32 15.48
C LEU A 39 4.17 11.17 14.47
N ILE A 40 3.75 9.98 14.88
CA ILE A 40 3.51 8.85 13.98
C ILE A 40 1.99 8.72 13.79
N ASN A 41 1.52 8.99 12.59
CA ASN A 41 0.14 8.83 12.18
C ASN A 41 0.00 7.49 11.47
N TYR A 42 -0.68 6.53 12.10
CA TYR A 42 -0.94 5.22 11.54
C TYR A 42 -2.44 5.02 11.36
N SER A 43 -2.88 4.81 10.13
CA SER A 43 -4.28 4.55 9.82
C SER A 43 -4.44 3.18 9.18
N TYR A 44 -5.52 2.50 9.55
CA TYR A 44 -5.86 1.20 8.98
C TYR A 44 -7.37 1.05 8.77
N GLY A 45 -7.72 0.48 7.63
CA GLY A 45 -9.09 0.21 7.19
C GLY A 45 -9.30 -1.28 6.95
N SER A 46 -10.34 -1.60 6.18
CA SER A 46 -10.70 -2.97 5.85
C SER A 46 -11.33 -3.04 4.47
N THR A 47 -11.07 -4.12 3.74
CA THR A 47 -11.76 -4.36 2.46
C THR A 47 -13.23 -4.76 2.64
N SER A 48 -13.71 -4.96 3.86
CA SER A 48 -15.08 -5.41 4.19
C SER A 48 -15.81 -4.55 5.23
N ASN A 49 -15.25 -3.40 5.62
CA ASN A 49 -15.90 -2.47 6.56
C ASN A 49 -15.59 -1.03 6.17
N SER A 50 -16.59 -0.14 6.30
CA SER A 50 -16.49 1.30 6.10
C SER A 50 -15.75 2.06 7.22
N ARG A 51 -15.38 1.39 8.30
CA ARG A 51 -14.67 1.99 9.43
C ARG A 51 -13.15 2.02 9.19
N ILE A 52 -12.55 3.15 9.52
CA ILE A 52 -11.10 3.37 9.57
C ILE A 52 -10.72 3.68 11.01
N ALA A 53 -9.64 3.08 11.48
CA ALA A 53 -9.00 3.44 12.73
C ALA A 53 -7.75 4.29 12.44
N HIS A 54 -7.45 5.23 13.33
CA HIS A 54 -6.27 6.09 13.27
C HIS A 54 -5.62 6.16 14.65
N GLN A 55 -4.40 5.64 14.73
CA GLN A 55 -3.52 5.76 15.88
C GLN A 55 -2.56 6.95 15.70
N LEU A 56 -2.37 7.69 16.78
CA LEU A 56 -1.37 8.75 16.87
C LEU A 56 -0.43 8.42 18.01
N ASP A 57 0.84 8.22 17.69
CA ASP A 57 1.91 8.22 18.67
C ASP A 57 2.62 9.56 18.67
N VAL A 58 2.80 10.14 19.85
CA VAL A 58 3.49 11.42 20.03
C VAL A 58 4.63 11.24 21.02
N THR A 59 5.81 11.77 20.69
CA THR A 59 6.90 11.91 21.64
C THR A 59 7.63 13.24 21.46
N ALA A 60 7.99 13.90 22.56
CA ALA A 60 8.97 14.99 22.50
C ALA A 60 10.37 14.39 22.56
N PHE A 61 11.25 14.71 21.61
CA PHE A 61 12.60 14.10 21.54
C PHE A 61 13.72 15.07 21.89
N SER A 62 13.47 16.39 21.81
CA SER A 62 14.40 17.43 22.24
C SER A 62 13.65 18.69 22.66
N GLY A 63 14.33 19.60 23.35
CA GLY A 63 13.77 20.88 23.76
C GLY A 63 14.51 21.50 24.93
N TRP A 64 13.99 22.61 25.44
CA TRP A 64 14.51 23.32 26.61
C TRP A 64 13.49 24.32 27.17
N GLY A 65 13.79 24.83 28.36
CA GLY A 65 13.10 25.97 28.95
C GLY A 65 11.65 25.69 29.36
N ASP A 66 10.82 26.72 29.31
CA ASP A 66 9.45 26.67 29.80
C ASP A 66 8.55 25.73 29.00
N ALA A 67 8.89 25.40 27.75
CA ALA A 67 8.16 24.43 26.95
C ALA A 67 8.02 23.06 27.66
N PHE A 68 9.02 22.66 28.46
CA PHE A 68 8.98 21.41 29.24
C PHE A 68 7.98 21.37 30.38
N LYS A 69 7.47 22.53 30.80
CA LYS A 69 6.38 22.64 31.80
C LYS A 69 5.01 22.40 31.17
N GLY A 70 4.94 22.36 29.84
CA GLY A 70 3.72 22.17 29.09
C GLY A 70 3.22 20.74 29.05
N SER A 71 1.96 20.62 28.66
CA SER A 71 1.29 19.38 28.31
C SER A 71 0.58 19.52 26.97
N TYR A 72 0.22 18.40 26.36
CA TYR A 72 -0.59 18.37 25.16
C TYR A 72 -1.73 17.37 25.29
N SER A 73 -2.83 17.68 24.63
CA SER A 73 -3.96 16.77 24.41
C SER A 73 -4.23 16.68 22.92
N CYS A 74 -4.82 15.58 22.46
CA CYS A 74 -5.13 15.40 21.05
C CYS A 74 -6.63 15.16 20.88
N ASN A 75 -7.23 15.83 19.90
CA ASN A 75 -8.62 15.60 19.52
C ASN A 75 -8.67 15.09 18.09
N ALA A 76 -9.35 13.96 17.89
CA ALA A 76 -9.53 13.38 16.58
C ALA A 76 -10.26 14.34 15.64
N ARG A 77 -9.73 14.47 14.43
CA ARG A 77 -10.20 15.35 13.36
C ARG A 77 -10.55 14.51 12.15
N VAL A 78 -11.67 14.85 11.53
CA VAL A 78 -12.17 14.19 10.32
C VAL A 78 -12.24 15.19 9.17
N GLY A 79 -12.17 14.69 7.93
CA GLY A 79 -12.48 15.46 6.73
C GLY A 79 -12.95 14.56 5.59
N TYR A 80 -13.45 15.17 4.52
CA TYR A 80 -13.97 14.47 3.34
C TYR A 80 -15.20 13.60 3.65
N SER A 81 -15.32 12.44 3.00
CA SER A 81 -16.47 11.53 3.07
C SER A 81 -16.38 10.60 4.28
N CYS A 82 -16.14 11.15 5.48
CA CYS A 82 -16.24 10.39 6.71
C CYS A 82 -16.63 11.24 7.91
N THR A 83 -17.13 10.57 8.94
CA THR A 83 -17.49 11.14 10.23
C THR A 83 -16.63 10.55 11.32
N LYS A 84 -16.28 11.34 12.34
CA LYS A 84 -15.65 10.82 13.56
C LYS A 84 -16.69 10.02 14.34
N GLU A 85 -16.38 8.79 14.70
CA GLU A 85 -17.19 8.00 15.61
C GLU A 85 -16.71 8.14 17.06
N SER A 86 -15.43 7.86 17.31
CA SER A 86 -14.82 7.99 18.63
C SER A 86 -13.36 8.41 18.53
N GLY A 87 -12.80 8.82 19.67
CA GLY A 87 -11.40 9.19 19.78
C GLY A 87 -11.00 9.37 21.23
N SER A 88 -9.84 8.83 21.60
CA SER A 88 -9.30 8.92 22.94
C SER A 88 -7.82 9.27 22.90
N PHE A 89 -7.49 10.39 23.52
CA PHE A 89 -6.13 10.80 23.83
C PHE A 89 -6.18 11.70 25.06
N THR A 90 -5.73 11.20 26.20
CA THR A 90 -5.72 11.99 27.45
C THR A 90 -4.56 12.98 27.45
N THR A 91 -4.70 14.09 28.19
CA THR A 91 -3.60 15.07 28.33
C THR A 91 -2.34 14.40 28.86
N LYS A 92 -1.20 14.69 28.21
CA LYS A 92 0.12 14.18 28.60
C LYS A 92 1.13 15.31 28.77
N PRO A 93 2.03 15.21 29.75
CA PRO A 93 3.15 16.15 29.86
C PRO A 93 4.10 16.00 28.67
N ILE A 94 4.82 17.09 28.34
CA ILE A 94 5.89 17.06 27.32
C ILE A 94 7.09 16.25 27.81
N GLN A 95 7.36 16.28 29.11
CA GLN A 95 8.41 15.48 29.74
C GLN A 95 7.86 14.21 30.39
N PRO A 96 8.70 13.16 30.56
CA PRO A 96 10.08 13.02 30.07
C PRO A 96 10.19 12.91 28.54
N LEU A 97 11.33 13.34 27.99
CA LEU A 97 11.63 13.18 26.57
C LEU A 97 11.72 11.70 26.19
N ASN A 98 11.46 11.42 24.91
CA ASN A 98 11.48 10.09 24.29
C ASN A 98 10.48 9.10 24.92
N GLN A 99 9.49 9.60 25.66
CA GLN A 99 8.33 8.83 26.08
C GLN A 99 7.24 8.91 25.01
N TRP A 100 6.75 7.75 24.60
CA TRP A 100 5.67 7.64 23.62
C TRP A 100 4.31 7.71 24.30
N HIS A 101 3.44 8.52 23.71
CA HIS A 101 2.04 8.66 24.11
C HIS A 101 1.13 8.34 22.93
N THR A 102 0.31 7.32 23.09
CA THR A 102 -0.60 6.83 22.05
C THR A 102 -2.03 7.29 22.31
N GLY A 103 -2.73 7.66 21.25
CA GLY A 103 -4.18 7.70 21.22
C GLY A 103 -4.73 7.05 19.97
N GLU A 104 -6.02 6.75 20.01
CA GLU A 104 -6.71 6.03 18.94
C GLU A 104 -8.08 6.66 18.68
N ALA A 105 -8.46 6.70 17.42
CA ALA A 105 -9.74 7.21 16.97
C ALA A 105 -10.32 6.34 15.84
N PHE A 106 -11.64 6.32 15.77
CA PHE A 106 -12.40 5.58 14.77
C PHE A 106 -13.27 6.52 13.95
N PHE A 107 -13.32 6.27 12.65
CA PHE A 107 -14.01 7.09 11.65
C PHE A 107 -14.85 6.18 10.77
N ASP A 108 -16.08 6.58 10.50
CA ASP A 108 -16.98 5.87 9.60
C ASP A 108 -17.08 6.62 8.27
N SER A 109 -16.91 5.91 7.16
CA SER A 109 -17.17 6.46 5.83
C SER A 109 -18.63 6.84 5.65
N THR A 110 -18.88 7.95 4.97
CA THR A 110 -20.22 8.32 4.48
C THR A 110 -20.52 7.72 3.11
N ALA A 111 -19.52 7.18 2.40
CA ALA A 111 -19.66 6.54 1.09
C ALA A 111 -20.10 5.07 1.22
N THR A 112 -21.30 4.83 1.73
CA THR A 112 -21.83 3.49 2.03
C THR A 112 -22.89 2.98 1.05
N ALA A 113 -23.57 3.87 0.34
CA ALA A 113 -24.58 3.50 -0.67
C ALA A 113 -23.94 2.74 -1.84
N ALA A 114 -24.68 1.79 -2.45
CA ALA A 114 -24.20 1.04 -3.60
C ALA A 114 -23.73 1.97 -4.73
N GLY A 115 -22.54 1.68 -5.28
CA GLY A 115 -21.87 2.51 -6.28
C GLY A 115 -21.12 3.72 -5.73
N ALA A 116 -21.27 4.07 -4.45
CA ALA A 116 -20.60 5.22 -3.85
C ALA A 116 -19.09 5.03 -3.75
N VAL A 117 -18.37 6.14 -3.90
CA VAL A 117 -16.93 6.26 -3.72
C VAL A 117 -16.68 7.57 -2.98
N GLY A 118 -15.89 7.52 -1.91
CA GLY A 118 -15.52 8.69 -1.14
C GLY A 118 -14.12 8.55 -0.56
N GLU A 119 -13.42 9.67 -0.46
CA GLU A 119 -12.16 9.73 0.26
C GLU A 119 -12.42 9.98 1.75
N CYS A 120 -11.70 9.33 2.65
CA CYS A 120 -11.75 9.64 4.07
C CYS A 120 -10.43 10.23 4.56
N GLY A 121 -10.50 11.39 5.19
CA GLY A 121 -9.37 12.03 5.86
C GLY A 121 -9.46 11.85 7.37
N THR A 122 -8.46 11.19 7.95
CA THR A 122 -8.37 10.94 9.41
C THR A 122 -7.21 11.74 10.02
N GLY A 123 -7.35 12.29 11.21
CA GLY A 123 -6.25 13.08 11.78
C GLY A 123 -6.50 13.52 13.21
N TRP A 124 -5.64 14.43 13.68
CA TRP A 124 -5.63 14.92 15.05
C TRP A 124 -5.32 16.42 15.12
N ASN A 125 -5.94 17.11 16.06
CA ASN A 125 -5.55 18.44 16.50
C ASN A 125 -4.80 18.30 17.82
N LEU A 126 -3.58 18.84 17.90
CA LEU A 126 -2.78 18.85 19.13
C LEU A 126 -3.00 20.19 19.82
N THR A 127 -3.48 20.17 21.06
CA THR A 127 -3.66 21.37 21.89
C THR A 127 -2.65 21.37 23.02
N PHE A 128 -1.79 22.37 23.02
CA PHE A 128 -0.77 22.60 24.04
C PHE A 128 -1.30 23.53 25.13
N THR A 129 -1.04 23.16 26.39
CA THR A 129 -1.35 23.97 27.57
C THR A 129 -0.10 24.07 28.43
N ASN A 130 0.27 25.28 28.84
CA ASN A 130 1.45 25.53 29.65
C ASN A 130 1.15 26.63 30.69
N PRO A 131 1.35 26.40 32.00
CA PRO A 131 1.11 27.41 33.02
C PRO A 131 1.80 28.74 32.72
N GLY A 132 1.03 29.83 32.73
CA GLY A 132 1.53 31.17 32.42
C GLY A 132 1.55 31.52 30.91
N TYR A 133 1.11 30.62 30.04
CA TYR A 133 1.01 30.82 28.60
C TYR A 133 -0.43 30.58 28.12
N THR A 134 -0.82 31.27 27.03
CA THR A 134 -2.07 30.98 26.34
C THR A 134 -1.99 29.61 25.65
N SER A 135 -3.04 28.80 25.77
CA SER A 135 -3.12 27.53 25.04
C SER A 135 -3.08 27.75 23.53
N SER A 136 -2.44 26.83 22.81
CA SER A 136 -2.33 26.88 21.36
C SER A 136 -2.69 25.53 20.74
N THR A 137 -3.30 25.54 19.56
CA THR A 137 -3.66 24.33 18.83
C THR A 137 -2.89 24.25 17.53
N CYS A 138 -2.13 23.17 17.36
CA CYS A 138 -1.54 22.77 16.09
C CYS A 138 -2.54 21.90 15.32
N VAL A 139 -2.97 22.38 14.16
CA VAL A 139 -3.85 21.62 13.26
C VAL A 139 -2.98 20.78 12.33
N VAL A 140 -2.87 19.48 12.61
CA VAL A 140 -2.17 18.56 11.71
C VAL A 140 -3.06 18.30 10.49
N PRO A 141 -2.53 18.40 9.25
CA PRO A 141 -3.29 18.05 8.06
C PRO A 141 -3.85 16.63 8.17
N VAL A 142 -5.14 16.48 7.87
CA VAL A 142 -5.79 15.17 7.83
C VAL A 142 -5.04 14.25 6.88
N PHE A 143 -4.96 12.99 7.26
CA PHE A 143 -4.28 11.93 6.56
C PHE A 143 -5.23 11.32 5.52
N ARG A 144 -4.99 11.70 4.27
CA ARG A 144 -5.86 11.44 3.12
C ARG A 144 -5.39 10.24 2.31
N GLN A 145 -5.33 9.07 2.94
CA GLN A 145 -4.82 7.86 2.26
C GLN A 145 -5.90 6.86 1.89
N PHE A 146 -7.12 7.03 2.39
CA PHE A 146 -8.16 6.01 2.26
C PHE A 146 -9.23 6.44 1.27
N ARG A 147 -9.50 5.56 0.31
CA ARG A 147 -10.77 5.54 -0.42
C ARG A 147 -11.66 4.51 0.25
N CYS A 148 -12.85 4.95 0.63
CA CYS A 148 -13.94 4.07 0.99
C CYS A 148 -14.95 4.00 -0.16
N ASP A 149 -15.44 2.80 -0.46
CA ASP A 149 -16.39 2.60 -1.55
C ASP A 149 -17.39 1.49 -1.22
N ASN A 150 -18.55 1.55 -1.86
CA ASN A 150 -19.42 0.41 -2.09
C ASN A 150 -19.63 0.21 -3.61
N LYS A 151 -18.55 0.40 -4.38
CA LYS A 151 -18.54 0.31 -5.86
C LYS A 151 -17.89 -0.97 -6.37
N THR A 152 -17.17 -1.69 -5.51
CA THR A 152 -16.46 -2.91 -5.88
C THR A 152 -17.42 -4.01 -6.34
N ALA A 153 -17.33 -4.38 -7.63
CA ALA A 153 -18.19 -5.39 -8.22
C ALA A 153 -18.12 -6.75 -7.51
N GLY A 154 -19.30 -7.32 -7.21
CA GLY A 154 -19.42 -8.58 -6.47
C GLY A 154 -19.19 -8.45 -4.97
N ARG A 155 -19.19 -7.23 -4.41
CA ARG A 155 -19.30 -6.99 -2.97
C ARG A 155 -20.53 -6.14 -2.69
N THR A 156 -21.23 -6.45 -1.61
CA THR A 156 -22.40 -5.70 -1.13
C THR A 156 -22.04 -4.73 -0.01
N ASP A 157 -20.95 -5.02 0.70
CA ASP A 157 -20.52 -4.24 1.86
C ASP A 157 -19.49 -3.18 1.47
N PRO A 158 -19.58 -1.98 2.06
CA PRO A 158 -18.56 -0.96 1.89
C PRO A 158 -17.22 -1.39 2.48
N GLY A 159 -16.13 -0.86 1.95
CA GLY A 159 -14.78 -1.11 2.42
C GLY A 159 -13.89 0.10 2.18
N CYS A 160 -12.82 0.22 2.96
CA CYS A 160 -11.84 1.30 2.88
C CYS A 160 -10.43 0.74 2.62
N VAL A 161 -9.82 1.19 1.52
CA VAL A 161 -8.49 0.77 1.05
C VAL A 161 -7.60 1.97 0.78
N VAL A 162 -6.29 1.73 0.69
CA VAL A 162 -5.31 2.70 0.21
C VAL A 162 -5.23 2.58 -1.31
N PRO A 163 -5.90 3.46 -2.08
CA PRO A 163 -6.19 3.19 -3.48
C PRO A 163 -4.95 3.28 -4.37
N TRP A 164 -3.90 4.00 -3.94
CA TRP A 164 -2.65 4.13 -4.68
C TRP A 164 -1.66 2.98 -4.40
N TYR A 165 -1.94 2.11 -3.42
CA TYR A 165 -1.10 0.94 -3.17
C TYR A 165 -1.37 -0.12 -4.25
N ALA A 166 -0.33 -0.46 -5.01
CA ALA A 166 -0.44 -1.43 -6.10
C ALA A 166 -0.48 -2.88 -5.58
N SER A 167 -1.65 -3.33 -5.14
CA SER A 167 -1.90 -4.73 -4.74
C SER A 167 -1.59 -5.69 -5.89
N ALA A 168 -1.17 -6.91 -5.57
CA ALA A 168 -0.67 -7.87 -6.55
C ALA A 168 -1.65 -9.03 -6.78
N VAL A 169 -1.83 -9.40 -8.05
CA VAL A 169 -2.29 -10.74 -8.42
C VAL A 169 -1.07 -11.65 -8.56
N TYR A 170 -1.21 -12.91 -8.15
CA TYR A 170 -0.10 -13.86 -8.12
C TYR A 170 -0.32 -15.01 -9.10
N TYR A 171 0.67 -15.27 -9.94
CA TYR A 171 0.69 -16.44 -10.82
C TYR A 171 1.75 -17.43 -10.35
N SER A 172 1.31 -18.59 -9.87
CA SER A 172 2.21 -19.65 -9.43
C SER A 172 2.69 -20.46 -10.62
N GLN A 173 4.02 -20.59 -10.78
CA GLN A 173 4.61 -21.50 -11.76
C GLN A 173 4.19 -22.96 -11.54
N ALA A 174 3.86 -23.35 -10.30
CA ALA A 174 3.43 -24.71 -10.00
C ALA A 174 1.97 -24.98 -10.40
N ALA A 175 1.13 -23.94 -10.44
CA ALA A 175 -0.30 -24.08 -10.72
C ALA A 175 -0.67 -23.67 -12.16
N ASN A 176 0.01 -22.66 -12.71
CA ASN A 176 -0.21 -22.14 -14.06
C ASN A 176 1.15 -21.91 -14.76
N PRO A 177 1.89 -22.98 -15.11
CA PRO A 177 3.24 -22.89 -15.66
C PRO A 177 3.35 -22.12 -16.99
N ASP A 178 2.43 -22.30 -17.93
CA ASP A 178 2.47 -21.59 -19.21
C ASP A 178 2.21 -20.09 -19.03
N LEU A 179 1.18 -19.74 -18.23
CA LEU A 179 0.84 -18.36 -17.87
C LEU A 179 2.02 -17.67 -17.14
N ALA A 180 2.57 -18.33 -16.13
CA ALA A 180 3.70 -17.80 -15.36
C ALA A 180 4.96 -17.64 -16.25
N SER A 181 5.19 -18.56 -17.18
CA SER A 181 6.29 -18.49 -18.15
C SER A 181 6.11 -17.34 -19.14
N HIS A 182 4.91 -17.14 -19.67
CA HIS A 182 4.62 -16.02 -20.56
C HIS A 182 4.84 -14.67 -19.86
N VAL A 183 4.21 -14.49 -18.71
CA VAL A 183 4.23 -13.22 -17.96
C VAL A 183 5.63 -12.88 -17.47
N SER A 184 6.40 -13.87 -16.98
CA SER A 184 7.78 -13.62 -16.55
C SER A 184 8.69 -13.18 -17.70
N ARG A 185 8.55 -13.78 -18.89
CA ARG A 185 9.29 -13.35 -20.09
C ARG A 185 8.83 -11.97 -20.57
N ALA A 186 7.53 -11.69 -20.54
CA ALA A 186 6.98 -10.39 -20.91
C ALA A 186 7.54 -9.28 -20.01
N GLN A 187 7.52 -9.47 -18.68
CA GLN A 187 8.11 -8.55 -17.70
C GLN A 187 9.62 -8.42 -17.88
N ALA A 188 10.34 -9.53 -18.11
CA ALA A 188 11.78 -9.51 -18.39
C ALA A 188 12.12 -8.75 -19.69
N SER A 189 11.17 -8.61 -20.61
CA SER A 189 11.34 -7.79 -21.82
C SER A 189 11.19 -6.27 -21.59
N GLY A 190 10.97 -5.85 -20.34
CA GLY A 190 10.81 -4.46 -19.95
C GLY A 190 9.36 -3.98 -19.86
N LEU A 191 8.36 -4.83 -20.10
CA LEU A 191 6.95 -4.46 -19.94
C LEU A 191 6.61 -4.22 -18.45
N PRO A 192 5.73 -3.26 -18.13
CA PRO A 192 5.42 -2.88 -16.76
C PRO A 192 4.60 -3.95 -16.02
N GLY A 193 4.37 -3.74 -14.73
CA GLY A 193 3.41 -4.47 -13.91
C GLY A 193 4.01 -5.34 -12.81
N ALA A 194 5.32 -5.55 -12.79
CA ALA A 194 5.97 -6.38 -11.76
C ALA A 194 6.22 -5.62 -10.44
N THR A 195 6.46 -4.31 -10.52
CA THR A 195 7.01 -3.52 -9.40
C THR A 195 6.09 -2.36 -9.02
N PHE A 196 6.39 -1.70 -7.89
CA PHE A 196 5.64 -0.53 -7.43
C PHE A 196 5.99 0.74 -8.22
N GLU A 197 7.16 0.78 -8.85
CA GLU A 197 7.65 1.90 -9.66
C GLU A 197 6.97 1.92 -11.04
N ALA A 198 6.60 0.76 -11.56
CA ALA A 198 5.91 0.61 -12.84
C ALA A 198 4.76 -0.39 -12.73
N PRO A 199 3.69 -0.08 -11.97
CA PRO A 199 2.51 -0.95 -11.87
C PRO A 199 1.68 -0.88 -13.16
N LEU A 200 0.75 -1.81 -13.31
CA LEU A 200 -0.35 -1.66 -14.28
C LEU A 200 -1.44 -0.79 -13.68
N THR A 201 -2.24 -0.14 -14.52
CA THR A 201 -3.39 0.67 -14.12
C THR A 201 -4.65 0.01 -14.60
N ARG A 202 -5.57 -0.30 -13.68
CA ARG A 202 -6.82 -0.98 -14.03
C ARG A 202 -7.69 -0.10 -14.92
N THR A 203 -8.27 -0.73 -15.95
CA THR A 203 -9.40 -0.17 -16.69
C THR A 203 -10.58 -1.13 -16.65
N THR A 204 -11.76 -0.53 -16.55
CA THR A 204 -13.09 -1.14 -16.58
C THR A 204 -13.90 -0.64 -17.77
N ASP A 205 -13.32 0.25 -18.58
CA ASP A 205 -13.91 0.71 -19.83
C ASP A 205 -13.99 -0.47 -20.82
N PRO A 206 -15.21 -0.88 -21.24
CA PRO A 206 -15.39 -2.00 -22.15
C PRO A 206 -14.76 -1.77 -23.53
N ALA A 207 -14.71 -0.53 -24.02
CA ALA A 207 -14.12 -0.21 -25.32
C ALA A 207 -12.59 -0.34 -25.30
N VAL A 208 -11.95 0.12 -24.21
CA VAL A 208 -10.51 -0.06 -23.99
C VAL A 208 -10.16 -1.54 -23.87
N ASN A 209 -10.92 -2.28 -23.05
CA ASN A 209 -10.72 -3.72 -22.87
C ASN A 209 -10.85 -4.48 -24.17
N GLN A 210 -11.85 -4.14 -24.99
CA GLN A 210 -12.09 -4.77 -26.28
C GLN A 210 -10.98 -4.45 -27.27
N THR A 211 -10.57 -3.18 -27.36
CA THR A 211 -9.47 -2.74 -28.23
C THR A 211 -8.16 -3.45 -27.87
N ASN A 212 -7.85 -3.62 -26.58
CA ASN A 212 -6.68 -4.37 -26.14
C ASN A 212 -6.72 -5.81 -26.66
N ARG A 213 -7.82 -6.53 -26.39
CA ARG A 213 -8.01 -7.93 -26.83
C ARG A 213 -7.92 -8.10 -28.33
N ASP A 214 -8.61 -7.26 -29.09
CA ASP A 214 -8.68 -7.38 -30.54
C ASP A 214 -7.31 -7.13 -31.17
N ARG A 215 -6.57 -6.14 -30.68
CA ARG A 215 -5.23 -5.83 -31.19
C ARG A 215 -4.19 -6.86 -30.78
N ALA A 216 -4.33 -7.50 -29.62
CA ALA A 216 -3.38 -8.50 -29.14
C ALA A 216 -3.66 -9.90 -29.71
N CYS A 217 -4.93 -10.31 -29.68
CA CYS A 217 -5.35 -11.69 -29.89
C CYS A 217 -6.41 -11.87 -31.00
N GLY A 218 -6.87 -10.79 -31.66
CA GLY A 218 -7.96 -10.87 -32.65
C GLY A 218 -7.63 -11.69 -33.90
N ASP A 219 -6.35 -11.80 -34.26
CA ASP A 219 -5.82 -12.62 -35.35
C ASP A 219 -5.08 -13.87 -34.85
N ALA A 220 -5.30 -14.27 -33.59
CA ALA A 220 -4.58 -15.39 -33.00
C ALA A 220 -4.82 -16.69 -33.77
N PRO A 221 -3.77 -17.49 -34.05
CA PRO A 221 -3.93 -18.76 -34.73
C PRO A 221 -4.73 -19.73 -33.86
N SER A 222 -5.56 -20.55 -34.51
CA SER A 222 -6.26 -21.63 -33.82
C SER A 222 -5.31 -22.78 -33.53
N VAL A 223 -5.03 -23.01 -32.24
CA VAL A 223 -4.16 -24.11 -31.77
C VAL A 223 -4.92 -24.96 -30.77
N THR A 224 -5.04 -26.27 -31.04
CA THR A 224 -5.81 -27.21 -30.20
C THR A 224 -5.38 -27.15 -28.74
N GLY A 225 -6.34 -26.97 -27.83
CA GLY A 225 -6.12 -26.93 -26.39
C GLY A 225 -5.47 -25.63 -25.86
N LYS A 226 -5.17 -24.68 -26.75
CA LYS A 226 -4.53 -23.41 -26.39
C LYS A 226 -5.43 -22.22 -26.69
N SER A 227 -5.15 -21.11 -26.02
CA SER A 227 -5.76 -19.81 -26.28
C SER A 227 -4.71 -18.71 -26.18
N CYS A 228 -4.95 -17.59 -26.86
CA CYS A 228 -4.09 -16.42 -26.76
C CYS A 228 -4.19 -15.79 -25.37
N ASP A 229 -3.04 -15.61 -24.73
CA ASP A 229 -2.82 -14.78 -23.55
C ASP A 229 -2.05 -13.52 -23.94
N GLU A 230 -2.35 -12.42 -23.26
CA GLU A 230 -1.79 -11.09 -23.50
C GLU A 230 -1.26 -10.46 -22.21
N TYR A 231 -0.07 -9.85 -22.30
CA TYR A 231 0.52 -9.10 -21.20
C TYR A 231 1.17 -7.80 -21.69
N PRO A 232 0.84 -6.60 -21.17
CA PRO A 232 -0.15 -6.33 -20.13
C PRO A 232 -1.57 -6.78 -20.48
N VAL A 233 -2.35 -7.18 -19.47
CA VAL A 233 -3.68 -7.78 -19.64
C VAL A 233 -4.70 -6.80 -20.23
N ALA A 234 -5.77 -7.31 -20.87
CA ALA A 234 -6.88 -6.50 -21.41
C ALA A 234 -7.39 -5.42 -20.45
N SER A 235 -7.51 -5.78 -19.17
CA SER A 235 -8.06 -4.94 -18.10
C SER A 235 -7.07 -3.93 -17.54
N SER A 236 -6.01 -3.63 -18.29
CA SER A 236 -5.02 -2.59 -17.98
C SER A 236 -4.97 -1.49 -19.04
N LYS A 237 -4.64 -0.27 -18.62
CA LYS A 237 -4.39 0.85 -19.54
C LYS A 237 -3.10 0.69 -20.34
N GLN A 238 -2.20 -0.21 -19.95
CA GLN A 238 -0.92 -0.45 -20.61
C GLN A 238 -1.01 -1.49 -21.75
N GLY A 239 -2.21 -2.00 -22.05
CA GLY A 239 -2.43 -2.82 -23.25
C GLY A 239 -2.30 -2.01 -24.56
N LEU A 240 -2.55 -2.65 -25.70
CA LEU A 240 -2.35 -2.06 -27.04
C LEU A 240 -3.26 -0.88 -27.42
N SER A 241 -4.17 -0.47 -26.55
CA SER A 241 -4.90 0.80 -26.69
C SER A 241 -4.02 2.02 -26.37
N ALA A 242 -2.89 1.86 -25.67
CA ALA A 242 -2.00 2.94 -25.23
C ALA A 242 -0.66 3.03 -25.99
N ASP A 243 -0.66 2.61 -27.27
CA ASP A 243 0.49 2.54 -28.17
C ASP A 243 1.48 1.37 -27.93
N GLY A 244 2.43 1.22 -28.87
CA GLY A 244 3.40 0.13 -28.92
C GLY A 244 3.03 -0.98 -29.90
N THR A 245 3.87 -2.02 -29.96
CA THR A 245 3.72 -3.14 -30.90
C THR A 245 3.54 -4.46 -30.17
N ARG A 246 2.99 -5.44 -30.88
CA ARG A 246 3.01 -6.83 -30.42
C ARG A 246 4.44 -7.35 -30.40
N ARG A 247 4.72 -8.18 -29.40
CA ARG A 247 5.90 -9.03 -29.34
C ARG A 247 5.49 -10.44 -28.92
N THR A 248 6.35 -11.40 -29.19
CA THR A 248 6.18 -12.77 -28.72
C THR A 248 7.54 -13.38 -28.38
N PHE A 249 7.54 -14.64 -27.94
CA PHE A 249 8.76 -15.37 -27.62
C PHE A 249 8.75 -16.75 -28.28
N ASP A 250 9.92 -17.36 -28.38
CA ASP A 250 10.02 -18.72 -28.87
C ASP A 250 9.11 -19.67 -28.06
N GLY A 251 8.44 -20.56 -28.78
CA GLY A 251 7.47 -21.49 -28.21
C GLY A 251 6.08 -20.91 -27.91
N CYS A 252 5.81 -19.63 -28.20
CA CYS A 252 4.51 -19.00 -27.99
C CYS A 252 3.48 -19.24 -29.09
N GLY A 253 3.83 -19.88 -30.20
CA GLY A 253 2.85 -20.29 -31.22
C GLY A 253 2.26 -19.13 -32.05
N PHE A 254 2.96 -17.99 -32.15
CA PHE A 254 2.59 -16.87 -33.02
C PHE A 254 3.60 -16.71 -34.16
N PRO A 255 3.32 -17.22 -35.37
CA PRO A 255 4.20 -17.01 -36.52
C PRO A 255 4.14 -15.55 -36.97
N GLY A 256 5.29 -14.98 -37.34
CA GLY A 256 5.37 -13.64 -37.94
C GLY A 256 5.31 -12.45 -36.96
N ILE A 257 5.15 -12.70 -35.66
CA ILE A 257 5.33 -11.66 -34.63
C ILE A 257 6.79 -11.71 -34.15
N PRO A 258 7.53 -10.60 -34.16
CA PRO A 258 8.91 -10.59 -33.73
C PRO A 258 9.03 -10.64 -32.20
N ALA A 259 10.21 -11.05 -31.72
CA ALA A 259 10.62 -10.73 -30.36
C ALA A 259 10.74 -9.20 -30.19
N GLY A 260 10.58 -8.70 -28.96
CA GLY A 260 10.61 -7.27 -28.68
C GLY A 260 11.06 -6.97 -27.26
N GLN A 261 11.46 -5.72 -27.05
CA GLN A 261 11.97 -5.20 -25.78
C GLN A 261 11.42 -3.79 -25.55
N GLY A 262 11.46 -3.32 -24.30
CA GLY A 262 11.04 -1.97 -23.90
C GLY A 262 9.66 -1.92 -23.23
N PRO A 263 9.27 -0.72 -22.75
CA PRO A 263 8.18 -0.55 -21.77
C PRO A 263 6.77 -0.49 -22.35
N THR A 264 6.62 -0.46 -23.67
CA THR A 264 5.33 -0.27 -24.35
C THR A 264 4.98 -1.44 -25.26
N GLY A 265 3.68 -1.62 -25.53
CA GLY A 265 3.17 -2.71 -26.34
C GLY A 265 2.71 -3.91 -25.50
N VAL A 266 2.55 -5.06 -26.16
CA VAL A 266 2.01 -6.27 -25.52
C VAL A 266 2.81 -7.49 -25.96
N SER A 267 3.03 -8.41 -25.03
CA SER A 267 3.48 -9.75 -25.30
C SER A 267 2.27 -10.66 -25.50
N VAL A 268 2.30 -11.51 -26.54
CA VAL A 268 1.25 -12.48 -26.81
C VAL A 268 1.82 -13.90 -26.85
N CYS A 269 1.06 -14.85 -26.30
CA CYS A 269 1.47 -16.25 -26.26
C CYS A 269 0.27 -17.20 -26.28
N MET A 270 0.35 -18.26 -27.08
CA MET A 270 -0.60 -19.37 -27.03
C MET A 270 -0.26 -20.23 -25.81
N ILE A 271 -1.05 -20.10 -24.75
CA ILE A 271 -0.94 -20.89 -23.52
C ILE A 271 -2.10 -21.87 -23.41
N THR A 272 -2.00 -22.85 -22.51
CA THR A 272 -3.08 -23.79 -22.23
C THR A 272 -4.38 -23.05 -21.86
N ALA A 273 -5.50 -23.40 -22.50
CA ALA A 273 -6.76 -22.66 -22.36
C ALA A 273 -7.29 -22.61 -20.92
N THR A 274 -7.06 -23.66 -20.13
CA THR A 274 -7.39 -23.71 -18.71
C THR A 274 -6.60 -22.68 -17.90
N GLU A 275 -5.32 -22.48 -18.20
CA GLU A 275 -4.49 -21.48 -17.52
C GLU A 275 -4.88 -20.05 -17.89
N ASN A 276 -5.27 -19.82 -19.15
CA ASN A 276 -5.80 -18.52 -19.57
C ASN A 276 -7.13 -18.20 -18.86
N SER A 277 -8.00 -19.20 -18.71
CA SER A 277 -9.24 -19.07 -17.93
C SER A 277 -8.94 -18.78 -16.44
N SER A 278 -7.92 -19.45 -15.88
CA SER A 278 -7.42 -19.23 -14.52
C SER A 278 -6.96 -17.79 -14.31
N GLN A 279 -6.26 -17.19 -15.29
CA GLN A 279 -5.83 -15.78 -15.24
C GLN A 279 -7.02 -14.83 -15.00
N GLY A 280 -8.10 -14.97 -15.78
CA GLY A 280 -9.31 -14.14 -15.63
C GLY A 280 -9.97 -14.29 -14.26
N GLY A 281 -10.02 -15.52 -13.73
CA GLY A 281 -10.51 -15.80 -12.38
C GLY A 281 -9.66 -15.15 -11.29
N LEU A 282 -8.33 -15.27 -11.37
CA LEU A 282 -7.38 -14.69 -10.42
C LEU A 282 -7.46 -13.15 -10.41
N HIS A 283 -7.56 -12.51 -11.57
CA HIS A 283 -7.76 -11.06 -11.65
C HIS A 283 -9.08 -10.63 -11.03
N SER A 284 -10.18 -11.30 -11.38
CA SER A 284 -11.50 -10.98 -10.84
C SER A 284 -11.54 -11.13 -9.31
N ALA A 285 -10.89 -12.16 -8.78
CA ALA A 285 -10.76 -12.38 -7.35
C ALA A 285 -9.94 -11.28 -6.67
N MET A 286 -8.76 -10.95 -7.22
CA MET A 286 -7.88 -9.90 -6.67
C MET A 286 -8.55 -8.53 -6.70
N TYR A 287 -9.13 -8.14 -7.83
CA TYR A 287 -9.86 -6.88 -7.98
C TYR A 287 -10.98 -6.74 -6.95
N ARG A 288 -11.63 -7.84 -6.58
CA ARG A 288 -12.68 -7.86 -5.55
C ARG A 288 -12.09 -7.85 -4.13
N SER A 289 -11.11 -8.70 -3.83
CA SER A 289 -10.56 -8.82 -2.48
C SER A 289 -9.87 -7.53 -2.05
N GLU A 290 -9.13 -6.91 -2.98
CA GLU A 290 -8.32 -5.70 -2.77
C GLU A 290 -9.08 -4.42 -3.11
N ARG A 291 -10.33 -4.52 -3.59
CA ARG A 291 -11.17 -3.40 -4.03
C ARG A 291 -10.48 -2.48 -5.05
N VAL A 292 -9.64 -3.03 -5.94
CA VAL A 292 -9.01 -2.26 -7.03
C VAL A 292 -10.13 -1.75 -7.94
N LEU A 293 -10.25 -0.46 -8.22
CA LEU A 293 -11.27 0.13 -9.09
C LEU A 293 -10.64 0.63 -10.40
N GLN A 294 -11.47 1.26 -11.25
CA GLN A 294 -10.99 2.05 -12.38
C GLN A 294 -9.86 2.99 -11.93
N ASP A 295 -8.78 3.04 -12.71
CA ASP A 295 -7.61 3.90 -12.50
C ASP A 295 -6.69 3.53 -11.33
N ASP A 296 -7.05 2.52 -10.53
CA ASP A 296 -6.16 2.04 -9.47
C ASP A 296 -4.95 1.29 -10.05
N PRO A 297 -3.76 1.47 -9.45
CA PRO A 297 -2.61 0.65 -9.77
C PRO A 297 -2.77 -0.78 -9.22
N PHE A 298 -2.22 -1.75 -9.94
CA PHE A 298 -2.06 -3.12 -9.48
C PHE A 298 -0.80 -3.74 -10.08
N ARG A 299 -0.36 -4.84 -9.49
CA ARG A 299 0.82 -5.60 -9.96
C ARG A 299 0.45 -7.01 -10.34
N VAL A 300 1.29 -7.61 -11.16
CA VAL A 300 1.26 -9.03 -11.51
C VAL A 300 2.58 -9.64 -11.07
N VAL A 301 2.53 -10.59 -10.15
CA VAL A 301 3.72 -11.20 -9.55
C VAL A 301 3.76 -12.69 -9.87
N VAL A 302 4.85 -13.13 -10.51
CA VAL A 302 5.10 -14.54 -10.76
C VAL A 302 5.79 -15.16 -9.55
N ILE A 303 5.16 -16.17 -8.94
CA ILE A 303 5.74 -16.95 -7.85
C ILE A 303 6.52 -18.12 -8.46
N PRO A 304 7.85 -18.18 -8.27
CA PRO A 304 8.65 -19.26 -8.81
C PRO A 304 8.34 -20.59 -8.11
N TYR A 305 8.71 -21.71 -8.73
CA TYR A 305 8.74 -22.99 -8.02
C TYR A 305 9.53 -22.85 -6.73
N HIS A 306 8.86 -22.88 -5.58
CA HIS A 306 9.55 -23.06 -4.32
C HIS A 306 10.14 -24.47 -4.33
N ARG A 307 11.47 -24.59 -4.51
CA ARG A 307 12.19 -25.69 -3.88
C ARG A 307 11.83 -25.60 -2.41
N ARG A 308 11.03 -26.56 -1.91
CA ARG A 308 10.73 -26.68 -0.48
C ARG A 308 12.06 -26.56 0.26
N ARG A 309 12.32 -25.42 0.91
CA ARG A 309 13.42 -25.36 1.87
C ARG A 309 12.95 -26.25 3.02
N ARG A 310 13.48 -27.47 3.07
CA ARG A 310 13.26 -28.38 4.17
C ARG A 310 13.85 -27.69 5.40
N ILE A 311 13.00 -27.08 6.22
CA ILE A 311 13.41 -26.66 7.56
C ILE A 311 13.40 -27.95 8.38
N THR A 312 14.57 -28.56 8.54
CA THR A 312 14.75 -29.63 9.51
C THR A 312 14.77 -28.97 10.89
N LEU A 313 13.64 -29.03 11.60
CA LEU A 313 13.60 -28.71 13.02
C LEU A 313 14.27 -29.85 13.78
N TYR A 314 15.45 -29.61 14.34
CA TYR A 314 16.03 -30.52 15.32
C TYR A 314 15.34 -30.26 16.66
N THR A 315 14.40 -31.12 17.04
CA THR A 315 13.99 -31.21 18.45
C THR A 315 15.12 -31.88 19.22
N LYS A 316 15.80 -31.12 20.07
CA LYS A 316 16.72 -31.70 21.06
C LYS A 316 15.87 -32.49 22.06
N ALA A 317 15.99 -33.82 22.05
CA ALA A 317 15.41 -34.64 23.09
C ALA A 317 15.97 -34.20 24.47
N PRO A 318 15.15 -34.11 25.52
CA PRO A 318 15.64 -33.79 26.85
C PRO A 318 16.46 -34.99 27.36
N GLY A 319 17.76 -34.80 27.59
CA GLY A 319 18.54 -35.77 28.38
C GLY A 319 19.91 -36.20 27.90
N ALA A 320 20.53 -35.59 26.89
CA ALA A 320 21.93 -35.89 26.54
C ALA A 320 22.87 -34.73 26.90
N GLY A 321 23.77 -34.98 27.85
CA GLY A 321 24.79 -34.05 28.35
C GLY A 321 25.61 -33.43 27.23
N GLY A 322 25.83 -32.12 27.33
CA GLY A 322 26.49 -31.34 26.30
C GLY A 322 28.01 -31.51 26.28
N PRO A 323 28.65 -31.29 25.11
CA PRO A 323 30.03 -30.86 25.05
C PRO A 323 30.12 -29.32 24.90
N SER A 324 31.01 -28.77 25.73
CA SER A 324 31.72 -27.48 25.68
C SER A 324 31.39 -26.46 24.57
N ARG A 325 31.07 -25.24 25.01
CA ARG A 325 30.90 -24.03 24.19
C ARG A 325 32.20 -23.70 23.42
N ARG A 326 32.18 -23.82 22.10
CA ARG A 326 33.03 -22.98 21.22
C ARG A 326 32.23 -21.76 20.80
N HIS A 327 32.83 -20.59 21.03
CA HIS A 327 32.35 -19.29 20.54
C HIS A 327 32.15 -19.34 19.02
N LEU A 328 30.91 -19.07 18.58
CA LEU A 328 30.64 -18.58 17.24
C LEU A 328 30.68 -17.04 17.30
N PRO A 329 31.38 -16.36 16.38
CA PRO A 329 31.44 -14.90 16.37
C PRO A 329 30.06 -14.30 16.05
N ALA A 330 29.75 -13.20 16.72
CA ALA A 330 28.52 -12.45 16.55
C ALA A 330 28.36 -11.96 15.10
N GLN A 331 27.17 -12.14 14.54
CA GLN A 331 26.80 -11.50 13.27
C GLN A 331 26.65 -9.98 13.48
N PRO A 332 27.12 -9.15 12.54
CA PRO A 332 26.97 -7.70 12.64
C PRO A 332 25.52 -7.27 12.38
N ALA A 333 25.06 -6.28 13.14
CA ALA A 333 23.76 -5.63 13.00
C ALA A 333 23.60 -4.95 11.63
N PRO A 334 22.38 -4.86 11.09
CA PRO A 334 22.12 -4.21 9.80
C PRO A 334 22.41 -2.71 9.88
N ALA A 335 23.15 -2.23 8.88
CA ALA A 335 23.56 -0.83 8.73
C ALA A 335 22.34 0.09 8.59
N LYS A 336 22.38 1.21 9.32
CA LYS A 336 21.51 2.37 9.11
C LYS A 336 21.83 2.96 7.73
N LEU A 337 20.82 3.09 6.88
CA LEU A 337 20.89 3.93 5.69
C LEU A 337 20.95 5.40 6.14
N ALA A 338 21.92 6.11 5.58
CA ALA A 338 22.10 7.56 5.72
C ALA A 338 21.13 8.31 4.79
#